data_AF-A0A1V9FHX1-F1
#
_entry.id   AF-A0A1V9FHX1-F1
#
_cell.length_a   1.000
_cell.length_b   1.000
_cell.length_c   1.000
_cell.angle_alpha   90.00
_cell.angle_beta   90.00
_cell.angle_gamma   90.00
#
_symmetry.space_group_name_H-M   'P 1'
#
loop_
_entity.id
_entity.type
_entity.pdbx_description
1 polymer ?
#
loop_
_entity_poly.entity_id
_entity_poly.type
_entity_poly.pdbx_seq_one_letter_code
_entity_poly.pdbx_strand_id
1 'polypeptide(L)'
;MKSKQSSGISLLSFVLLLLAIACNKADHTDSESEDITKGEEVINATPLTGTNPTCMYAPNYGDTILFTKPTTGGDFFVNPVNNSGVQGTYLSWPDGLMLNRTTGVINLSQSETGVRYKVAFVKKGTTDTCTSQLVVGGMTYLDHIYALDQNDTLAKPVFNADPFGPSICDASDDTDYPDNNSSGNNRCQFDNAAPGSKANDQKLRVRTTSGIINLKKSMADGMFGPNLRNGDFKMIPILYKLNDASNNATQTITVQVMYFDKVSSIPQNLQLEVASKNFSMFNYQIVNGKPRPPLLIIAGLSR
;
A
#
# COMPACT_ATOMS: atom_id res chain seq x y z
N MET A 1 49.02 21.73 36.26
CA MET A 1 49.98 20.72 36.77
C MET A 1 49.83 19.46 35.93
N LYS A 2 50.95 18.99 35.35
CA LYS A 2 51.34 17.60 35.02
C LYS A 2 50.25 16.63 34.49
N SER A 3 50.43 15.79 33.46
CA SER A 3 51.61 15.35 32.71
C SER A 3 51.24 14.07 31.95
N LYS A 4 51.61 13.98 30.67
CA LYS A 4 52.14 12.79 29.93
C LYS A 4 51.21 11.59 29.67
N GLN A 5 50.96 11.26 28.39
CA GLN A 5 51.80 10.54 27.40
C GLN A 5 51.89 9.02 27.65
N SER A 6 51.77 8.26 26.54
CA SER A 6 52.63 7.13 26.11
C SER A 6 51.75 6.03 25.48
N SER A 7 51.75 5.73 24.17
CA SER A 7 52.77 5.22 23.22
C SER A 7 52.63 3.72 22.93
N GLY A 8 52.89 3.34 21.67
CA GLY A 8 53.09 1.98 21.13
C GLY A 8 52.12 1.70 19.98
N ILE A 9 52.42 1.78 18.67
CA ILE A 9 53.52 1.27 17.82
C ILE A 9 53.74 -0.24 17.92
N SER A 10 53.45 -0.97 16.82
CA SER A 10 54.29 -2.01 16.16
C SER A 10 53.39 -2.95 15.32
N LEU A 11 53.32 -2.84 13.98
CA LEU A 11 54.13 -3.49 12.91
C LEU A 11 53.80 -4.97 12.56
N LEU A 12 53.77 -5.20 11.23
CA LEU A 12 53.97 -6.42 10.42
C LEU A 12 52.83 -7.46 10.36
N SER A 13 52.21 -7.67 9.20
CA SER A 13 52.66 -8.47 8.03
C SER A 13 52.56 -9.98 8.26
N PHE A 14 51.68 -10.67 7.51
CA PHE A 14 52.05 -11.90 6.76
C PHE A 14 50.89 -12.42 5.88
N VAL A 15 51.20 -12.50 4.58
CA VAL A 15 51.01 -13.67 3.70
C VAL A 15 49.65 -14.01 3.08
N LEU A 16 49.65 -13.84 1.75
CA LEU A 16 48.89 -14.55 0.71
C LEU A 16 48.70 -16.06 0.99
N LEU A 17 47.50 -16.56 0.72
CA LEU A 17 47.37 -17.89 0.09
C LEU A 17 46.21 -17.90 -0.91
N LEU A 18 46.57 -17.97 -2.19
CA LEU A 18 45.71 -18.35 -3.31
C LEU A 18 45.68 -19.88 -3.38
N LEU A 19 44.49 -20.47 -3.40
CA LEU A 19 44.29 -21.82 -3.94
C LEU A 19 43.05 -21.84 -4.83
N ALA A 20 43.32 -21.99 -6.12
CA ALA A 20 42.36 -22.40 -7.14
C ALA A 20 42.18 -23.92 -7.07
N ILE A 21 40.94 -24.41 -7.17
CA ILE A 21 40.65 -25.78 -7.62
C ILE A 21 39.53 -25.72 -8.65
N ALA A 22 39.82 -26.36 -9.78
CA ALA A 22 39.07 -26.36 -11.01
C ALA A 22 37.92 -27.38 -11.04
N CYS A 23 37.12 -27.25 -12.11
CA CYS A 23 35.95 -28.01 -12.50
C CYS A 23 36.07 -29.53 -12.41
N ASN A 24 34.94 -30.18 -12.13
CA ASN A 24 34.64 -31.51 -12.66
C ASN A 24 33.31 -31.47 -13.41
N LYS A 25 33.37 -31.89 -14.67
CA LYS A 25 32.25 -32.12 -15.58
C LYS A 25 32.00 -33.64 -15.56
N ALA A 26 30.74 -34.05 -15.40
CA ALA A 26 30.31 -35.40 -15.75
C ALA A 26 28.99 -35.28 -16.51
N ASP A 27 29.03 -35.72 -17.77
CA ASP A 27 27.85 -35.99 -18.60
C ASP A 27 27.12 -37.23 -18.05
N HIS A 28 25.80 -37.18 -18.04
CA HIS A 28 25.02 -38.38 -18.29
C HIS A 28 23.67 -38.03 -18.94
N THR A 29 23.43 -38.69 -20.06
CA THR A 29 22.31 -38.60 -20.98
C THR A 29 21.04 -39.31 -20.49
N ASP A 30 19.92 -38.64 -20.82
CA ASP A 30 18.63 -39.10 -21.34
C ASP A 30 17.51 -39.80 -20.53
N SER A 31 16.33 -39.19 -20.73
CA SER A 31 14.95 -39.71 -20.82
C SER A 31 14.18 -40.02 -19.53
N GLU A 32 13.23 -39.14 -19.17
CA GLU A 32 11.83 -39.27 -19.60
C GLU A 32 11.05 -37.99 -19.23
N SER A 33 10.13 -37.64 -20.13
CA SER A 33 9.25 -36.48 -20.12
C SER A 33 8.11 -36.60 -19.11
N GLU A 34 7.92 -35.59 -18.27
CA GLU A 34 6.58 -35.14 -17.85
C GLU A 34 6.52 -33.61 -17.85
N ASP A 35 5.58 -33.11 -18.65
CA ASP A 35 5.21 -31.73 -18.87
C ASP A 35 4.47 -31.16 -17.66
N ILE A 36 5.07 -30.20 -16.96
CA ILE A 36 4.34 -29.17 -16.24
C ILE A 36 5.06 -27.84 -16.46
N THR A 37 4.56 -27.10 -17.44
CA THR A 37 4.90 -25.72 -17.72
C THR A 37 4.64 -24.85 -16.48
N LYS A 38 5.65 -24.63 -15.64
CA LYS A 38 5.65 -23.53 -14.66
C LYS A 38 5.92 -22.23 -15.41
N GLY A 39 4.85 -21.57 -15.82
CA GLY A 39 4.89 -20.19 -16.27
C GLY A 39 5.38 -19.31 -15.11
N GLU A 40 6.63 -18.90 -15.17
CA GLU A 40 7.16 -17.80 -14.39
C GLU A 40 6.52 -16.53 -14.99
N GLU A 41 5.41 -16.08 -14.41
CA GLU A 41 4.80 -14.79 -14.76
C GLU A 41 5.76 -13.67 -14.35
N VAL A 42 6.55 -13.22 -15.32
CA VAL A 42 7.19 -11.92 -15.27
C VAL A 42 6.07 -10.88 -15.22
N ILE A 43 5.85 -10.31 -14.04
CA ILE A 43 4.90 -9.22 -13.81
C ILE A 43 5.45 -7.99 -14.54
N ASN A 44 5.14 -7.86 -15.82
CA ASN A 44 5.35 -6.62 -16.55
C ASN A 44 4.32 -5.61 -16.04
N ALA A 45 4.76 -4.71 -15.17
CA ALA A 45 3.98 -3.54 -14.80
C ALA A 45 3.62 -2.77 -16.08
N THR A 46 2.33 -2.68 -16.39
CA THR A 46 1.83 -1.91 -17.52
C THR A 46 2.21 -0.44 -17.28
N PRO A 47 3.06 0.17 -18.11
CA PRO A 47 3.35 1.59 -17.97
C PRO A 47 2.06 2.37 -18.20
N LEU A 48 1.74 3.28 -17.28
CA LEU A 48 0.60 4.18 -17.41
C LEU A 48 0.85 5.09 -18.62
N THR A 49 0.27 4.71 -19.76
CA THR A 49 0.43 5.42 -21.03
C THR A 49 -0.38 6.71 -21.01
N GLY A 50 0.24 7.78 -20.51
CA GLY A 50 -0.16 9.16 -20.73
C GLY A 50 1.00 9.93 -21.35
N THR A 51 1.30 9.70 -22.63
CA THR A 51 2.29 10.49 -23.39
C THR A 51 1.69 11.86 -23.72
N ASN A 52 1.82 12.81 -22.80
CA ASN A 52 1.78 14.25 -23.08
C ASN A 52 3.22 14.77 -23.20
N PRO A 53 3.48 15.84 -23.97
CA PRO A 53 4.82 16.20 -24.44
C PRO A 53 5.75 16.33 -23.25
N THR A 54 6.91 15.67 -23.35
CA THR A 54 7.93 15.56 -22.31
C THR A 54 8.27 16.93 -21.75
N CYS A 55 7.60 17.35 -20.67
CA CYS A 55 8.12 18.49 -19.94
C CYS A 55 9.44 18.04 -19.31
N MET A 56 10.53 18.65 -19.79
CA MET A 56 11.89 18.36 -19.35
C MET A 56 12.06 18.42 -17.83
N TYR A 57 11.24 19.24 -17.14
CA TYR A 57 11.28 19.45 -15.70
C TYR A 57 10.13 18.76 -14.94
N ALA A 58 9.36 17.87 -15.57
CA ALA A 58 8.38 17.08 -14.84
C ALA A 58 9.09 16.25 -13.75
N PRO A 59 8.63 16.25 -12.49
CA PRO A 59 9.27 15.47 -11.43
C PRO A 59 9.43 14.00 -11.81
N ASN A 60 10.64 13.48 -11.78
CA ASN A 60 10.93 12.08 -12.05
C ASN A 60 11.54 11.45 -10.79
N TYR A 61 11.01 10.32 -10.33
CA TYR A 61 11.51 9.60 -9.15
C TYR A 61 12.13 8.24 -9.50
N GLY A 62 12.43 8.01 -10.77
CA GLY A 62 12.97 6.75 -11.30
C GLY A 62 11.88 5.75 -11.66
N ASP A 63 10.89 5.58 -10.78
CA ASP A 63 9.78 4.63 -10.94
C ASP A 63 8.41 5.30 -10.83
N THR A 64 7.38 4.64 -11.38
CA THR A 64 5.98 5.06 -11.24
C THR A 64 5.31 4.52 -9.98
N ILE A 65 5.90 3.53 -9.30
CA ILE A 65 5.42 2.99 -8.03
C ILE A 65 6.58 3.04 -7.04
N LEU A 66 6.40 3.80 -5.96
CA LEU A 66 7.37 3.97 -4.89
C LEU A 66 6.95 3.14 -3.68
N PHE A 67 7.82 2.24 -3.23
CA PHE A 67 7.55 1.37 -2.10
C PHE A 67 8.25 1.87 -0.84
N THR A 68 7.51 1.96 0.26
CA THR A 68 8.09 2.13 1.60
C THR A 68 9.06 0.99 1.89
N LYS A 69 10.11 1.23 2.68
CA LYS A 69 11.08 0.21 3.08
C LYS A 69 11.07 0.04 4.58
N PRO A 70 11.43 -1.14 5.13
CA PRO A 70 11.60 -1.30 6.56
C PRO A 70 12.71 -0.36 7.04
N THR A 71 12.44 0.41 8.08
CA THR A 71 13.43 1.30 8.68
C THR A 71 13.68 0.91 10.13
N THR A 72 14.94 0.94 10.56
CA THR A 72 15.34 0.68 11.94
C THR A 72 15.40 1.98 12.74
N GLY A 73 14.29 2.72 12.80
CA GLY A 73 14.17 3.92 13.63
C GLY A 73 14.31 5.27 12.90
N GLY A 74 13.88 5.35 11.64
CA GLY A 74 13.87 6.62 10.90
C GLY A 74 12.91 6.59 9.71
N ASP A 75 12.82 7.71 9.01
CA ASP A 75 11.99 7.84 7.82
C ASP A 75 12.74 7.42 6.56
N PHE A 76 12.01 6.89 5.58
CA PHE A 76 12.52 6.53 4.26
C PHE A 76 12.21 7.64 3.25
N PHE A 77 13.24 8.16 2.60
CA PHE A 77 13.14 9.29 1.68
C PHE A 77 13.50 8.90 0.25
N VAL A 78 12.82 9.50 -0.72
CA VAL A 78 13.12 9.36 -2.15
C VAL A 78 13.34 10.74 -2.77
N ASN A 79 14.45 10.87 -3.48
CA ASN A 79 14.82 12.09 -4.21
C ASN A 79 14.34 12.00 -5.66
N PRO A 80 13.91 13.11 -6.27
CA PRO A 80 13.71 13.12 -7.71
C PRO A 80 15.07 13.03 -8.43
N VAL A 81 15.11 12.38 -9.58
CA VAL A 81 16.34 12.06 -10.33
C VAL A 81 16.77 13.17 -11.30
N ASN A 82 15.89 14.14 -11.59
CA ASN A 82 16.07 15.14 -12.64
C ASN A 82 16.04 16.59 -12.14
N ASN A 83 16.34 16.85 -10.87
CA ASN A 83 16.21 18.18 -10.26
C ASN A 83 17.54 18.90 -9.94
N SER A 84 18.68 18.34 -10.35
CA SER A 84 19.98 18.92 -10.06
C SER A 84 20.15 20.29 -10.74
N GLY A 85 20.37 21.34 -9.95
CA GLY A 85 20.61 22.70 -10.42
C GLY A 85 19.38 23.49 -10.88
N VAL A 86 18.16 22.96 -10.71
CA VAL A 86 16.93 23.64 -11.11
C VAL A 86 16.20 24.19 -9.87
N GLN A 87 15.85 25.47 -9.89
CA GLN A 87 15.06 26.11 -8.82
C GLN A 87 13.58 26.17 -9.21
N GLY A 88 12.70 25.92 -8.24
CA GLY A 88 11.26 25.98 -8.45
C GLY A 88 10.47 25.56 -7.22
N THR A 89 9.21 25.19 -7.42
CA THR A 89 8.32 24.72 -6.37
C THR A 89 7.66 23.42 -6.77
N TYR A 90 7.73 22.45 -5.86
CA TYR A 90 7.05 21.17 -5.97
C TYR A 90 5.67 21.22 -5.33
N LEU A 91 4.72 20.54 -5.97
CA LEU A 91 3.33 20.42 -5.54
C LEU A 91 2.88 18.97 -5.71
N SER A 92 1.88 18.55 -4.93
CA SER A 92 1.27 17.23 -5.08
C SER A 92 -0.21 17.26 -4.79
N TRP A 93 -0.95 16.37 -5.45
CA TRP A 93 -2.37 16.13 -5.21
C TRP A 93 -2.70 14.65 -5.41
N PRO A 94 -3.59 14.03 -4.61
CA PRO A 94 -4.24 14.58 -3.42
C PRO A 94 -3.24 14.94 -2.30
N ASP A 95 -3.71 15.48 -1.18
CA ASP A 95 -2.85 15.67 0.01
C ASP A 95 -2.39 14.30 0.55
N GLY A 96 -1.54 14.26 1.58
CA GLY A 96 -1.09 12.99 2.16
C GLY A 96 0.17 12.40 1.52
N LEU A 97 0.66 12.96 0.40
CA LEU A 97 2.06 12.78 0.00
C LEU A 97 2.94 13.77 0.76
N MET A 98 3.88 13.27 1.56
CA MET A 98 4.80 14.10 2.33
C MET A 98 5.95 14.57 1.46
N LEU A 99 5.66 15.58 0.64
CA LEU A 99 6.57 16.17 -0.35
C LEU A 99 7.19 17.48 0.16
N ASN A 100 8.52 17.55 0.16
CA ASN A 100 9.23 18.80 0.40
C ASN A 100 9.05 19.72 -0.82
N ARG A 101 8.35 20.85 -0.63
CA ARG A 101 8.02 21.79 -1.71
C ARG A 101 9.23 22.47 -2.36
N THR A 102 10.38 22.49 -1.71
CA THR A 102 11.59 23.14 -2.23
C THR A 102 12.50 22.14 -2.94
N THR A 103 12.71 20.97 -2.35
CA THR A 103 13.68 19.97 -2.86
C THR A 103 13.03 18.89 -3.73
N GLY A 104 11.71 18.70 -3.60
CA GLY A 104 10.99 17.60 -4.23
C GLY A 104 11.19 16.26 -3.54
N VAL A 105 11.89 16.22 -2.40
CA VAL A 105 12.10 14.98 -1.64
C VAL A 105 10.78 14.49 -1.05
N ILE A 106 10.45 13.22 -1.27
CA ILE A 106 9.28 12.55 -0.70
C ILE A 106 9.72 11.77 0.55
N ASN A 107 9.02 11.97 1.66
CA ASN A 107 9.10 11.11 2.85
C ASN A 107 8.05 10.01 2.73
N LEU A 108 8.44 8.83 2.28
CA LEU A 108 7.51 7.71 2.08
C LEU A 108 7.02 7.13 3.40
N SER A 109 7.80 7.18 4.47
CA SER A 109 7.39 6.67 5.79
C SER A 109 6.22 7.45 6.40
N GLN A 110 6.02 8.70 5.97
CA GLN A 110 4.94 9.56 6.44
C GLN A 110 3.86 9.80 5.37
N SER A 111 4.02 9.25 4.17
CA SER A 111 3.04 9.40 3.10
C SER A 111 1.95 8.33 3.19
N GLU A 112 0.74 8.65 2.72
CA GLU A 112 -0.33 7.66 2.63
C GLU A 112 -0.04 6.65 1.50
N THR A 113 -0.29 5.38 1.79
CA THR A 113 0.07 4.23 0.94
C THR A 113 -1.16 3.69 0.20
N GLY A 114 -0.95 3.00 -0.92
CA GLY A 114 -2.04 2.53 -1.78
C GLY A 114 -2.74 3.65 -2.56
N VAL A 115 -2.10 4.82 -2.70
CA VAL A 115 -2.67 6.03 -3.32
C VAL A 115 -1.86 6.46 -4.54
N ARG A 116 -2.58 6.96 -5.56
CA ARG A 116 -2.02 7.60 -6.75
C ARG A 116 -1.96 9.11 -6.57
N TYR A 117 -0.78 9.68 -6.83
CA TYR A 117 -0.51 11.11 -6.72
C TYR A 117 -0.14 11.71 -8.08
N LYS A 118 -0.52 12.97 -8.28
CA LYS A 118 0.05 13.87 -9.28
C LYS A 118 1.12 14.66 -8.54
N VAL A 119 2.33 14.67 -9.08
CA VAL A 119 3.39 15.56 -8.61
C VAL A 119 3.64 16.58 -9.70
N ALA A 120 3.82 17.84 -9.30
CA ALA A 120 4.11 18.91 -10.23
C ALA A 120 5.32 19.72 -9.79
N PHE A 121 5.96 20.33 -10.77
CA PHE A 121 7.04 21.28 -10.60
C PHE A 121 6.75 22.55 -11.38
N VAL A 122 6.89 23.69 -10.71
CA VAL A 122 6.81 25.01 -11.30
C VAL A 122 8.20 25.63 -11.26
N LYS A 123 8.81 25.85 -12.43
CA LYS A 123 10.16 26.42 -12.51
C LYS A 123 10.16 27.88 -12.06
N LYS A 124 11.16 28.28 -11.27
CA LYS A 124 11.29 29.65 -10.77
C LYS A 124 11.33 30.66 -11.92
N GLY A 125 10.55 31.73 -11.79
CA GLY A 125 10.43 32.78 -12.81
C GLY A 125 9.47 32.44 -13.96
N THR A 126 8.76 31.31 -13.87
CA THR A 126 7.77 30.89 -14.87
C THR A 126 6.44 30.54 -14.20
N THR A 127 5.39 30.39 -15.01
CA THR A 127 4.11 29.79 -14.61
C THR A 127 3.92 28.38 -15.17
N ASP A 128 4.94 27.87 -15.87
CA ASP A 128 4.88 26.57 -16.52
C ASP A 128 4.88 25.47 -15.47
N THR A 129 3.82 24.65 -15.50
CA THR A 129 3.62 23.57 -14.54
C THR A 129 3.84 22.24 -15.24
N CYS A 130 4.85 21.52 -14.79
CA CYS A 130 5.20 20.22 -15.33
C CYS A 130 4.76 19.13 -14.39
N THR A 131 3.98 18.19 -14.88
CA THR A 131 3.33 17.19 -14.04
C THR A 131 3.79 15.79 -14.39
N SER A 132 3.90 14.95 -13.37
CA SER A 132 4.02 13.50 -13.48
C SER A 132 3.04 12.83 -12.53
N GLN A 133 2.86 11.52 -12.68
CA GLN A 133 2.09 10.70 -11.76
C GLN A 133 3.00 9.66 -11.13
N LEU A 134 2.74 9.35 -9.85
CA LEU A 134 3.35 8.22 -9.16
C LEU A 134 2.32 7.59 -8.22
N VAL A 135 2.58 6.36 -7.82
CA VAL A 135 1.83 5.63 -6.80
C VAL A 135 2.76 5.43 -5.60
N VAL A 136 2.26 5.68 -4.40
CA VAL A 136 2.90 5.14 -3.20
C VAL A 136 2.31 3.76 -2.98
N GLY A 137 3.14 2.72 -3.15
CA GLY A 137 2.75 1.32 -3.06
C GLY A 137 2.16 0.97 -1.70
N GLY A 138 1.28 -0.02 -1.67
CA GLY A 138 0.50 -0.40 -0.48
C GLY A 138 -0.89 -0.89 -0.85
N MET A 139 -1.82 -0.86 0.10
CA MET A 139 -3.21 -1.28 -0.11
C MET A 139 -4.22 -0.23 0.35
N THR A 140 -5.40 -0.29 -0.27
CA THR A 140 -6.58 0.49 0.08
C THR A 140 -7.84 -0.37 -0.11
N TYR A 141 -9.03 0.18 0.12
CA TYR A 141 -10.31 -0.44 -0.26
C TYR A 141 -11.09 0.53 -1.16
N LEU A 142 -11.99 -0.01 -1.96
CA LEU A 142 -12.95 0.82 -2.67
C LEU A 142 -14.03 1.31 -1.69
N ASP A 143 -14.47 2.55 -1.91
CA ASP A 143 -15.70 3.02 -1.31
C ASP A 143 -16.85 2.20 -1.89
N HIS A 144 -17.68 1.59 -1.05
CA HIS A 144 -18.71 0.70 -1.56
C HIS A 144 -19.89 0.54 -0.61
N ILE A 145 -21.06 0.29 -1.20
CA ILE A 145 -22.29 -0.03 -0.47
C ILE A 145 -22.49 -1.54 -0.56
N TYR A 146 -22.27 -2.21 0.56
CA TYR A 146 -22.40 -3.66 0.74
C TYR A 146 -23.80 -4.01 1.20
N ALA A 147 -24.62 -4.53 0.27
CA ALA A 147 -25.95 -5.04 0.56
C ALA A 147 -25.86 -6.50 1.02
N LEU A 148 -25.89 -6.72 2.34
CA LEU A 148 -25.66 -8.04 2.94
C LEU A 148 -26.78 -9.05 2.63
N ASP A 149 -28.01 -8.57 2.39
CA ASP A 149 -29.14 -9.36 1.91
C ASP A 149 -28.97 -9.84 0.46
N GLN A 150 -28.08 -9.22 -0.30
CA GLN A 150 -27.70 -9.60 -1.67
C GLN A 150 -26.41 -10.43 -1.71
N ASN A 151 -25.93 -10.92 -0.55
CA ASN A 151 -24.69 -11.67 -0.42
C ASN A 151 -23.42 -10.88 -0.83
N ASP A 152 -23.48 -9.54 -0.75
CA ASP A 152 -22.31 -8.66 -0.92
C ASP A 152 -21.62 -8.45 0.43
N THR A 153 -20.85 -9.45 0.86
CA THR A 153 -20.39 -9.61 2.25
C THR A 153 -18.91 -9.31 2.48
N LEU A 154 -18.13 -9.16 1.40
CA LEU A 154 -16.67 -9.15 1.44
C LEU A 154 -16.10 -7.86 0.85
N ALA A 155 -15.46 -7.03 1.69
CA ALA A 155 -14.66 -5.92 1.18
C ALA A 155 -13.25 -6.42 0.83
N LYS A 156 -12.89 -6.31 -0.44
CA LYS A 156 -11.59 -6.77 -0.95
C LYS A 156 -10.58 -5.61 -1.03
N PRO A 157 -9.32 -5.83 -0.62
CA PRO A 157 -8.30 -4.81 -0.77
C PRO A 157 -7.93 -4.60 -2.24
N VAL A 158 -7.56 -3.37 -2.57
CA VAL A 158 -6.95 -2.95 -3.84
C VAL A 158 -5.49 -2.62 -3.57
N PHE A 159 -4.58 -3.19 -4.36
CA PHE A 159 -3.15 -2.98 -4.20
C PHE A 159 -2.62 -1.96 -5.20
N ASN A 160 -1.65 -1.15 -4.77
CA ASN A 160 -0.90 -0.21 -5.60
C ASN A 160 -1.79 0.73 -6.45
N ALA A 161 -2.91 1.16 -5.88
CA ALA A 161 -3.90 2.03 -6.54
C ALA A 161 -4.33 1.52 -7.93
N ASP A 162 -4.42 0.19 -8.08
CA ASP A 162 -4.85 -0.47 -9.30
C ASP A 162 -6.04 -1.41 -9.02
N PRO A 163 -7.29 -0.95 -9.23
CA PRO A 163 -8.48 -1.74 -8.94
C PRO A 163 -8.69 -2.92 -9.90
N PHE A 164 -7.92 -2.98 -10.99
CA PHE A 164 -7.92 -4.09 -11.95
C PHE A 164 -6.69 -4.99 -11.80
N GLY A 165 -5.79 -4.65 -10.88
CA GLY A 165 -4.58 -5.41 -10.63
C GLY A 165 -4.87 -6.74 -9.91
N PRO A 166 -4.00 -7.74 -10.09
CA PRO A 166 -4.13 -9.00 -9.35
C PRO A 166 -3.90 -8.78 -7.84
N SER A 167 -4.53 -9.62 -7.03
CA SER A 167 -4.20 -9.70 -5.60
C SER A 167 -2.79 -10.25 -5.41
N ILE A 168 -1.99 -9.60 -4.57
CA ILE A 168 -0.70 -10.14 -4.14
C ILE A 168 -0.84 -11.14 -2.99
N CYS A 169 -1.98 -11.12 -2.30
CA CYS A 169 -2.30 -11.97 -1.17
C CYS A 169 -3.16 -13.18 -1.57
N ASP A 170 -3.31 -14.14 -0.65
CA ASP A 170 -4.09 -15.35 -0.87
C ASP A 170 -5.57 -15.04 -1.16
N ALA A 171 -6.21 -15.89 -1.95
CA ALA A 171 -7.66 -15.85 -2.11
C ALA A 171 -8.35 -16.25 -0.80
N SER A 172 -9.51 -15.67 -0.54
CA SER A 172 -10.36 -16.08 0.57
C SER A 172 -11.83 -15.73 0.31
N ASP A 173 -12.73 -16.40 1.03
CA ASP A 173 -14.18 -16.32 0.85
C ASP A 173 -14.92 -16.00 2.15
N ASP A 174 -16.17 -16.42 2.34
CA ASP A 174 -16.97 -16.21 3.56
C ASP A 174 -16.83 -17.32 4.61
N THR A 175 -16.23 -18.45 4.24
CA THR A 175 -16.15 -19.69 5.03
C THR A 175 -14.84 -19.84 5.76
N ASP A 176 -13.78 -19.28 5.19
CA ASP A 176 -12.55 -19.01 5.92
C ASP A 176 -12.92 -18.07 7.09
N TYR A 177 -12.30 -18.11 8.26
CA TYR A 177 -12.50 -17.10 9.30
C TYR A 177 -11.15 -16.81 9.93
N PRO A 178 -10.89 -15.56 10.37
CA PRO A 178 -9.62 -15.24 11.00
C PRO A 178 -9.43 -16.19 12.18
N ASP A 179 -8.44 -17.06 12.08
CA ASP A 179 -8.01 -17.91 13.16
C ASP A 179 -7.37 -17.00 14.21
N ASN A 180 -7.76 -17.17 15.47
CA ASN A 180 -7.36 -16.27 16.55
C ASN A 180 -5.83 -16.23 16.79
N ASN A 181 -5.03 -17.00 16.05
CA ASN A 181 -3.60 -17.22 16.25
C ASN A 181 -2.71 -16.96 15.02
N SER A 182 -3.25 -16.66 13.82
CA SER A 182 -2.38 -16.38 12.66
C SER A 182 -2.06 -14.90 12.55
N SER A 183 -0.78 -14.59 12.33
CA SER A 183 -0.29 -13.27 11.98
C SER A 183 -0.20 -13.04 10.47
N GLY A 184 -0.88 -13.90 9.68
CA GLY A 184 -0.81 -13.96 8.22
C GLY A 184 0.13 -15.05 7.72
N ASN A 185 0.67 -14.88 6.52
CA ASN A 185 1.58 -15.84 5.88
C ASN A 185 2.85 -15.14 5.34
N ASN A 186 3.57 -15.83 4.46
CA ASN A 186 4.78 -15.29 3.82
C ASN A 186 4.49 -14.30 2.68
N ARG A 187 3.23 -14.16 2.24
CA ARG A 187 2.81 -13.22 1.21
C ARG A 187 2.27 -11.93 1.82
N CYS A 188 1.36 -12.07 2.77
CA CYS A 188 0.70 -10.94 3.39
C CYS A 188 0.40 -11.21 4.86
N GLN A 189 0.46 -10.13 5.62
CA GLN A 189 0.23 -10.13 7.05
C GLN A 189 -0.65 -8.95 7.41
N PHE A 190 -1.88 -9.21 7.82
CA PHE A 190 -2.83 -8.20 8.24
C PHE A 190 -3.17 -8.34 9.72
N ASP A 191 -3.59 -7.24 10.31
CA ASP A 191 -4.08 -7.16 11.68
C ASP A 191 -3.04 -7.53 12.75
N ASN A 192 -1.78 -7.17 12.47
CA ASN A 192 -0.63 -7.41 13.33
C ASN A 192 -0.34 -6.28 14.32
N ALA A 193 -1.37 -5.53 14.70
CA ALA A 193 -1.26 -4.53 15.76
C ALA A 193 -1.12 -5.18 17.14
N ALA A 194 -0.75 -4.39 18.15
CA ALA A 194 -0.75 -4.84 19.54
C ALA A 194 -2.17 -5.29 19.97
N PRO A 195 -2.28 -6.28 20.88
CA PRO A 195 -3.58 -6.70 21.41
C PRO A 195 -4.41 -5.51 21.93
N GLY A 196 -5.71 -5.53 21.66
CA GLY A 196 -6.66 -4.44 21.93
C GLY A 196 -6.69 -3.35 20.85
N SER A 197 -5.67 -3.27 19.99
CA SER A 197 -5.61 -2.29 18.88
C SER A 197 -5.86 -2.91 17.51
N LYS A 198 -6.00 -4.24 17.44
CA LYS A 198 -6.33 -4.96 16.21
C LYS A 198 -7.73 -4.60 15.71
N ALA A 199 -7.93 -4.63 14.40
CA ALA A 199 -9.23 -4.57 13.76
C ALA A 199 -10.13 -5.73 14.23
N ASN A 200 -9.59 -6.95 14.34
CA ASN A 200 -10.35 -8.09 14.84
C ASN A 200 -10.75 -7.95 16.32
N ASP A 201 -9.93 -7.30 17.15
CA ASP A 201 -10.29 -6.99 18.54
C ASP A 201 -11.47 -6.00 18.61
N GLN A 202 -11.53 -5.09 17.64
CA GLN A 202 -12.63 -4.14 17.41
C GLN A 202 -13.82 -4.74 16.66
N LYS A 203 -13.81 -6.05 16.42
CA LYS A 203 -14.82 -6.84 15.70
C LYS A 203 -14.96 -6.52 14.20
N LEU A 204 -14.03 -5.78 13.61
CA LEU A 204 -13.89 -5.71 12.16
C LEU A 204 -13.10 -6.94 11.69
N ARG A 205 -13.78 -7.88 11.05
CA ARG A 205 -13.23 -9.21 10.74
C ARG A 205 -12.36 -9.19 9.49
N VAL A 206 -11.10 -8.81 9.69
CA VAL A 206 -10.06 -8.80 8.66
C VAL A 206 -9.36 -10.15 8.64
N ARG A 207 -9.20 -10.72 7.45
CA ARG A 207 -8.41 -11.94 7.25
C ARG A 207 -6.93 -11.62 7.26
N THR A 208 -6.17 -12.35 8.08
CA THR A 208 -4.75 -12.04 8.32
C THR A 208 -3.85 -12.38 7.13
N THR A 209 -4.29 -13.25 6.22
CA THR A 209 -3.55 -13.70 5.02
C THR A 209 -3.95 -12.97 3.73
N SER A 210 -5.14 -12.39 3.65
CA SER A 210 -5.68 -11.79 2.42
C SER A 210 -6.08 -10.32 2.54
N GLY A 211 -6.29 -9.83 3.76
CA GLY A 211 -6.82 -8.50 4.00
C GLY A 211 -8.31 -8.36 3.70
N ILE A 212 -8.99 -9.39 3.18
CA ILE A 212 -10.43 -9.31 2.93
C ILE A 212 -11.16 -9.10 4.26
N ILE A 213 -12.12 -8.18 4.27
CA ILE A 213 -12.96 -7.88 5.42
C ILE A 213 -14.30 -8.60 5.26
N ASN A 214 -14.63 -9.49 6.20
CA ASN A 214 -15.94 -10.13 6.26
C ASN A 214 -16.94 -9.24 7.02
N LEU A 215 -17.73 -8.48 6.28
CA LEU A 215 -18.67 -7.50 6.83
C LEU A 215 -19.85 -8.19 7.52
N LYS A 216 -20.33 -9.31 6.96
CA LYS A 216 -21.42 -10.11 7.56
C LYS A 216 -21.01 -10.64 8.94
N LYS A 217 -19.82 -11.21 9.07
CA LYS A 217 -19.28 -11.69 10.36
C LYS A 217 -19.00 -10.54 11.32
N SER A 218 -18.49 -9.41 10.83
CA SER A 218 -18.25 -8.21 11.65
C SER A 218 -19.55 -7.75 12.33
N MET A 219 -20.65 -7.76 11.58
CA MET A 219 -21.96 -7.41 12.11
C MET A 219 -22.50 -8.47 13.08
N ALA A 220 -22.36 -9.76 12.75
CA ALA A 220 -22.76 -10.86 13.64
C ALA A 220 -22.02 -10.81 14.99
N ASP A 221 -20.76 -10.36 14.99
CA ASP A 221 -19.94 -10.22 16.19
C ASP A 221 -20.15 -8.90 16.94
N GLY A 222 -21.15 -8.12 16.52
CA GLY A 222 -21.56 -6.90 17.22
C GLY A 222 -20.57 -5.75 17.06
N MET A 223 -20.01 -5.55 15.86
CA MET A 223 -19.07 -4.45 15.59
C MET A 223 -19.59 -3.08 16.03
N PHE A 224 -20.88 -2.79 15.95
CA PHE A 224 -21.48 -1.53 16.42
C PHE A 224 -22.15 -1.63 17.81
N GLY A 225 -22.06 -2.77 18.49
CA GLY A 225 -22.74 -3.03 19.76
C GLY A 225 -24.22 -3.39 19.59
N PRO A 226 -25.05 -3.29 20.64
CA PRO A 226 -26.45 -3.72 20.60
C PRO A 226 -27.43 -2.68 20.07
N ASN A 227 -27.09 -1.38 20.11
CA ASN A 227 -28.01 -0.26 19.82
C ASN A 227 -27.65 0.44 18.51
N LEU A 228 -27.80 -0.27 17.39
CA LEU A 228 -27.45 0.27 16.07
C LEU A 228 -28.48 1.29 15.59
N ARG A 229 -27.98 2.32 14.92
CA ARG A 229 -28.77 3.34 14.23
C ARG A 229 -28.18 3.62 12.86
N ASN A 230 -29.04 4.01 11.92
CA ASN A 230 -28.63 4.48 10.60
C ASN A 230 -27.62 5.62 10.74
N GLY A 231 -26.49 5.48 10.07
CA GLY A 231 -25.37 6.43 10.10
C GLY A 231 -24.34 6.19 11.20
N ASP A 232 -24.53 5.20 12.08
CA ASP A 232 -23.48 4.79 13.03
C ASP A 232 -22.21 4.39 12.26
N PHE A 233 -21.05 4.86 12.70
CA PHE A 233 -19.79 4.56 12.03
C PHE A 233 -18.63 4.33 12.99
N LYS A 234 -17.61 3.64 12.50
CA LYS A 234 -16.32 3.42 13.18
C LYS A 234 -15.16 3.69 12.23
N MET A 235 -14.09 4.27 12.78
CA MET A 235 -12.80 4.43 12.11
C MET A 235 -11.86 3.38 12.66
N ILE A 236 -11.43 2.42 11.84
CA ILE A 236 -10.67 1.26 12.30
C ILE A 236 -9.35 1.19 11.54
N PRO A 237 -8.20 1.34 12.23
CA PRO A 237 -6.90 1.12 11.61
C PRO A 237 -6.65 -0.38 11.40
N ILE A 238 -6.08 -0.72 10.25
CA ILE A 238 -5.64 -2.06 9.88
C ILE A 238 -4.14 -1.94 9.59
N LEU A 239 -3.33 -2.50 10.48
CA LEU A 239 -1.88 -2.60 10.29
C LEU A 239 -1.57 -3.81 9.42
N TYR A 240 -0.69 -3.64 8.44
CA TYR A 240 -0.38 -4.69 7.47
C TYR A 240 1.08 -4.66 7.01
N LYS A 241 1.53 -5.78 6.44
CA LYS A 241 2.80 -5.95 5.72
C LYS A 241 2.56 -6.77 4.47
N LEU A 242 3.21 -6.37 3.38
CA LEU A 242 3.11 -7.01 2.08
C LEU A 242 4.49 -7.53 1.68
N ASN A 243 4.56 -8.76 1.19
CA ASN A 243 5.76 -9.32 0.58
C ASN A 243 5.83 -8.92 -0.90
N ASP A 244 5.87 -7.62 -1.12
CA ASP A 244 6.10 -6.98 -2.41
C ASP A 244 7.43 -6.21 -2.35
N ALA A 245 7.63 -5.26 -3.26
CA ALA A 245 8.81 -4.41 -3.26
C ALA A 245 8.91 -3.52 -1.99
N SER A 246 7.92 -3.50 -1.07
CA SER A 246 8.08 -2.88 0.25
C SER A 246 8.94 -3.68 1.22
N ASN A 247 9.34 -4.91 0.88
CA ASN A 247 10.14 -5.80 1.74
C ASN A 247 9.50 -6.00 3.13
N ASN A 248 8.18 -6.16 3.20
CA ASN A 248 7.42 -6.30 4.44
C ASN A 248 7.52 -5.08 5.37
N ALA A 249 7.65 -3.88 4.81
CA ALA A 249 7.52 -2.64 5.58
C ALA A 249 6.14 -2.59 6.26
N THR A 250 6.12 -2.21 7.54
CA THR A 250 4.87 -2.02 8.28
C THR A 250 4.13 -0.80 7.75
N GLN A 251 2.87 -0.99 7.37
CA GLN A 251 2.00 0.04 6.84
C GLN A 251 0.66 0.00 7.57
N THR A 252 -0.10 1.09 7.49
CA THR A 252 -1.43 1.20 8.12
C THR A 252 -2.40 1.85 7.15
N ILE A 253 -3.59 1.26 7.01
CA ILE A 253 -4.75 1.91 6.39
C ILE A 253 -5.80 2.12 7.49
N THR A 254 -6.55 3.20 7.44
CA THR A 254 -7.75 3.37 8.28
C THR A 254 -8.96 3.27 7.38
N VAL A 255 -9.92 2.42 7.73
CA VAL A 255 -11.21 2.34 7.03
C VAL A 255 -12.31 2.99 7.86
N GLN A 256 -13.26 3.64 7.19
CA GLN A 256 -14.50 4.10 7.79
C GLN A 256 -15.58 3.08 7.48
N VAL A 257 -16.13 2.43 8.49
CA VAL A 257 -17.25 1.48 8.32
C VAL A 257 -18.50 2.11 8.87
N MET A 258 -19.55 2.21 8.05
CA MET A 258 -20.81 2.87 8.39
C MET A 258 -21.99 1.91 8.22
N TYR A 259 -22.98 1.98 9.09
CA TYR A 259 -24.15 1.11 9.09
C TYR A 259 -25.43 1.81 8.65
N PHE A 260 -26.24 1.11 7.88
CA PHE A 260 -27.66 1.39 7.66
C PHE A 260 -28.47 0.10 7.71
N ASP A 261 -29.72 0.16 8.18
CA ASP A 261 -30.62 -0.98 8.21
C ASP A 261 -30.94 -1.49 6.79
N LYS A 262 -31.10 -0.57 5.83
CA LYS A 262 -31.49 -0.84 4.44
C LYS A 262 -30.74 0.09 3.49
N VAL A 263 -30.52 -0.37 2.25
CA VAL A 263 -29.91 0.46 1.18
C VAL A 263 -30.72 1.74 0.95
N SER A 264 -32.04 1.66 1.00
CA SER A 264 -32.94 2.82 0.85
C SER A 264 -32.81 3.88 1.96
N SER A 265 -32.20 3.53 3.09
CA SER A 265 -31.96 4.47 4.21
C SER A 265 -30.65 5.25 4.05
N ILE A 266 -29.82 4.91 3.07
CA ILE A 266 -28.56 5.59 2.77
C ILE A 266 -28.88 6.94 2.11
N PRO A 267 -28.44 8.08 2.67
CA PRO A 267 -28.64 9.40 2.07
C PRO A 267 -28.13 9.47 0.63
N GLN A 268 -28.89 10.10 -0.26
CA GLN A 268 -28.55 10.18 -1.69
C GLN A 268 -27.19 10.84 -1.95
N ASN A 269 -26.84 11.88 -1.17
CA ASN A 269 -25.54 12.53 -1.27
C ASN A 269 -24.39 11.56 -0.98
N LEU A 270 -24.57 10.64 -0.04
CA LEU A 270 -23.56 9.63 0.30
C LEU A 270 -23.41 8.59 -0.82
N GLN A 271 -24.51 8.18 -1.45
CA GLN A 271 -24.46 7.28 -2.62
C GLN A 271 -23.72 7.93 -3.81
N LEU A 272 -24.03 9.20 -4.09
CA LEU A 272 -23.36 9.96 -5.15
C LEU A 272 -21.86 10.13 -4.88
N GLU A 273 -21.50 10.32 -3.61
CA GLU A 273 -20.12 10.43 -3.18
C GLU A 273 -19.33 9.14 -3.45
N VAL A 274 -19.89 7.98 -3.06
CA VAL A 274 -19.30 6.65 -3.34
C VAL A 274 -19.14 6.45 -4.85
N ALA A 275 -20.19 6.72 -5.63
CA ALA A 275 -20.16 6.56 -7.08
C ALA A 275 -19.11 7.47 -7.75
N SER A 276 -19.04 8.74 -7.37
CA SER A 276 -18.08 9.70 -7.92
C SER A 276 -16.64 9.29 -7.64
N LYS A 277 -16.35 8.78 -6.45
CA LYS A 277 -15.00 8.33 -6.09
C LYS A 277 -14.59 7.07 -6.81
N ASN A 278 -15.48 6.10 -6.88
CA ASN A 278 -15.22 4.89 -7.63
C ASN A 278 -14.96 5.22 -9.10
N PHE A 279 -15.76 6.12 -9.68
CA PHE A 279 -15.48 6.64 -11.02
C PHE A 279 -14.07 7.23 -11.11
N SER A 280 -13.65 8.08 -10.16
CA SER A 280 -12.29 8.61 -10.16
C SER A 280 -11.23 7.52 -10.03
N MET A 281 -11.41 6.54 -9.16
CA MET A 281 -10.45 5.46 -8.94
C MET A 281 -10.31 4.55 -10.17
N PHE A 282 -11.42 4.13 -10.78
CA PHE A 282 -11.44 3.29 -11.97
C PHE A 282 -10.93 3.99 -13.23
N ASN A 283 -11.05 5.33 -13.30
CA ASN A 283 -10.49 6.13 -14.40
C ASN A 283 -9.10 6.70 -14.07
N TYR A 284 -8.47 6.25 -12.98
CA TYR A 284 -7.18 6.74 -12.49
C TYR A 284 -7.11 8.28 -12.36
N GLN A 285 -8.26 8.91 -12.09
CA GLN A 285 -8.39 10.34 -11.87
C GLN A 285 -7.98 10.70 -10.46
N ILE A 286 -7.41 11.89 -10.35
CA ILE A 286 -6.84 12.40 -9.11
C ILE A 286 -7.86 13.33 -8.48
N VAL A 287 -8.27 13.00 -7.27
CA VAL A 287 -9.23 13.77 -6.48
C VAL A 287 -8.53 14.91 -5.75
N ASN A 288 -9.23 16.03 -5.55
CA ASN A 288 -8.70 17.17 -4.81
C ASN A 288 -8.91 16.99 -3.30
N GLY A 289 -7.95 17.46 -2.49
CA GLY A 289 -7.96 17.36 -1.03
C GLY A 289 -7.30 16.08 -0.50
N LYS A 290 -7.37 15.84 0.80
CA LYS A 290 -6.78 14.66 1.46
C LYS A 290 -7.49 13.36 1.05
N PRO A 291 -6.77 12.28 0.74
CA PRO A 291 -7.37 10.97 0.55
C PRO A 291 -8.16 10.63 1.79
N ARG A 292 -9.44 10.33 1.59
CA ARG A 292 -10.27 9.93 2.70
C ARG A 292 -10.06 8.46 2.97
N PRO A 293 -10.15 8.05 4.24
CA PRO A 293 -10.33 6.65 4.59
C PRO A 293 -11.36 5.99 3.67
N PRO A 294 -11.09 4.78 3.16
CA PRO A 294 -12.08 4.03 2.39
C PRO A 294 -13.38 3.89 3.17
N LEU A 295 -14.49 4.17 2.51
CA LEU A 295 -15.82 4.14 3.11
C LEU A 295 -16.56 2.84 2.78
N LEU A 296 -16.71 1.98 3.78
CA LEU A 296 -17.44 0.73 3.68
C LEU A 296 -18.83 0.91 4.30
N ILE A 297 -19.86 1.05 3.47
CA ILE A 297 -21.24 1.22 3.93
C ILE A 297 -21.90 -0.15 3.94
N ILE A 298 -22.31 -0.62 5.12
CA ILE A 298 -23.02 -1.89 5.31
C ILE A 298 -24.53 -1.61 5.35
N ALA A 299 -25.28 -2.36 4.55
CA ALA A 299 -26.74 -2.29 4.52
C ALA A 299 -27.40 -3.67 4.47
N GLY A 300 -28.68 -3.77 4.85
CA GLY A 300 -29.49 -4.97 4.56
C GLY A 300 -29.40 -6.09 5.59
N LEU A 301 -29.26 -5.75 6.88
CA LEU A 301 -29.34 -6.72 7.99
C LEU A 301 -30.65 -6.63 8.77
N SER A 302 -31.76 -6.24 8.12
CA SER A 302 -33.02 -6.06 8.84
C SER A 302 -33.37 -7.34 9.61
N ARG A 303 -33.30 -7.24 10.94
CA ARG A 303 -33.82 -8.22 11.89
C ARG A 303 -35.33 -8.31 11.78
#